data_AF-A0A3M1TPS0-F1
#
_entry.id   AF-A0A3M1TPS0-F1
#
_cell.length_a   1.000
_cell.length_b   1.000
_cell.length_c   1.000
_cell.angle_alpha   90.00
_cell.angle_beta   90.00
_cell.angle_gamma   90.00
#
_symmetry.space_group_name_H-M   'P 1'
#
loop_
_entity.id
_entity.type
_entity.pdbx_description
1 polymer ?
#
loop_
_entity_poly.entity_id
_entity_poly.type
_entity_poly.pdbx_seq_one_letter_code
_entity_poly.pdbx_strand_id
1 'polypeptide(L)'
;MERAVPVSTDHSTLAVFDSEALERRVRGPGDWWRLDDLRDVQEVLEGTLALFPLGREGNYRVLLRAGSLRPEEERLSVGSQAGLGVRVVSGRVFAGAPERLPGEGRGGPLRHIPGTGTLVEVPPGCYGVTAHVLAWREDSAWYDEDGEPRPDAPPDFLFLLSPRDPTTHLPLAEPLRPLLEFLPRREAKGRAKVVAPPRRRRPAPSPRVPRGGRTRTEQRSRGPTVAAPPPHVPEERAPYDPSRVAAAFREVLYGDLLHPPAAPMPRALLLRPRDPTLLAHDLEGESLLKKATRVREQLRVLEAKVNAHPRLAPWERVELQAPITRVYERLSELVEWLSANAAPRD
;
A
#
# COMPACT_ATOMS: atom_id res chain seq x y z
N MET A 1 25.54 12.85 4.96
CA MET A 1 24.59 12.58 6.07
C MET A 1 23.62 11.53 5.58
N GLU A 2 23.62 10.34 6.18
CA GLU A 2 22.62 9.32 5.87
C GLU A 2 21.24 9.82 6.31
N ARG A 3 20.18 9.42 5.61
CA ARG A 3 18.80 9.79 5.93
C ARG A 3 17.91 8.56 5.87
N ALA A 4 16.89 8.53 6.73
CA ALA A 4 15.87 7.50 6.65
C ALA A 4 15.04 7.68 5.36
N VAL A 5 14.75 6.58 4.68
CA VAL A 5 14.00 6.55 3.42
C VAL A 5 12.57 6.06 3.70
N PRO A 6 11.52 6.70 3.15
CA PRO A 6 10.16 6.18 3.27
C PRO A 6 10.00 4.86 2.50
N VAL A 7 9.25 3.94 3.10
CA VAL A 7 8.91 2.62 2.58
C VAL A 7 7.43 2.36 2.84
N SER A 8 6.67 2.03 1.79
CA SER A 8 5.36 1.40 1.93
C SER A 8 5.52 -0.12 1.90
N THR A 9 4.71 -0.85 2.65
CA THR A 9 4.64 -2.32 2.54
C THR A 9 3.19 -2.80 2.66
N ASP A 10 2.80 -3.60 1.67
CA ASP A 10 1.48 -4.22 1.55
C ASP A 10 1.49 -5.65 2.15
N HIS A 11 2.61 -6.06 2.76
CA HIS A 11 2.85 -7.42 3.25
C HIS A 11 3.36 -7.46 4.71
N SER A 12 3.20 -6.36 5.45
CA SER A 12 3.53 -6.27 6.88
C SER A 12 4.95 -6.76 7.24
N THR A 13 5.92 -6.63 6.34
CA THR A 13 7.26 -7.25 6.44
C THR A 13 8.32 -6.34 5.85
N LEU A 14 9.55 -6.38 6.37
CA LEU A 14 10.73 -5.77 5.74
C LEU A 14 11.80 -6.83 5.46
N ALA A 15 12.48 -6.71 4.32
CA ALA A 15 13.56 -7.58 3.89
C ALA A 15 14.91 -6.83 3.91
N VAL A 16 15.97 -7.52 4.33
CA VAL A 16 17.36 -7.07 4.20
C VAL A 16 18.16 -8.15 3.47
N PHE A 17 18.79 -7.82 2.34
CA PHE A 17 19.47 -8.80 1.46
C PHE A 17 20.43 -8.16 0.43
N ASP A 18 21.26 -8.99 -0.19
CA ASP A 18 22.00 -8.71 -1.43
C ASP A 18 21.34 -9.49 -2.58
N SER A 19 21.09 -8.86 -3.74
CA SER A 19 20.43 -9.53 -4.88
C SER A 19 21.24 -10.70 -5.44
N GLU A 20 22.57 -10.61 -5.44
CA GLU A 20 23.42 -11.64 -6.05
C GLU A 20 23.56 -12.87 -5.14
N ALA A 21 23.40 -12.70 -3.82
CA ALA A 21 23.23 -13.82 -2.89
C ALA A 21 21.92 -14.60 -3.12
N LEU A 22 20.95 -14.00 -3.82
CA LEU A 22 19.62 -14.54 -4.08
C LEU A 22 19.38 -14.88 -5.57
N GLU A 23 20.42 -14.94 -6.43
CA GLU A 23 20.28 -15.20 -7.87
C GLU A 23 19.46 -16.48 -8.16
N ARG A 24 19.62 -17.53 -7.35
CA ARG A 24 18.86 -18.79 -7.46
C ARG A 24 17.34 -18.62 -7.41
N ARG A 25 16.84 -17.55 -6.77
CA ARG A 25 15.41 -17.25 -6.65
C ARG A 25 14.84 -16.46 -7.83
N VAL A 26 15.68 -15.88 -8.71
CA VAL A 26 15.23 -15.08 -9.89
C VAL A 26 14.22 -15.83 -10.76
N ARG A 27 14.36 -17.16 -10.90
CA ARG A 27 13.45 -18.00 -11.72
C ARG A 27 12.37 -18.74 -10.91
N GLY A 28 12.23 -18.46 -9.61
CA GLY A 28 11.17 -19.01 -8.77
C GLY A 28 9.85 -18.21 -8.87
N PRO A 29 8.83 -18.57 -8.07
CA PRO A 29 7.67 -17.70 -7.81
C PRO A 29 8.10 -16.32 -7.27
N GLY A 30 7.25 -15.29 -7.30
CA GLY A 30 7.54 -13.99 -6.69
C GLY A 30 7.33 -13.94 -5.17
N ASP A 31 6.60 -14.91 -4.62
CA ASP A 31 6.11 -14.94 -3.24
C ASP A 31 6.63 -16.12 -2.42
N TRP A 32 7.71 -16.77 -2.88
CA TRP A 32 8.40 -17.90 -2.24
C TRP A 32 8.81 -17.71 -0.77
N TRP A 33 8.81 -16.47 -0.29
CA TRP A 33 9.15 -16.04 1.07
C TRP A 33 7.91 -15.86 1.96
N ARG A 34 6.69 -15.95 1.41
CA ARG A 34 5.42 -15.87 2.15
C ARG A 34 5.05 -17.25 2.70
N LEU A 35 5.75 -17.66 3.76
CA LEU A 35 5.38 -18.83 4.57
C LEU A 35 4.71 -18.35 5.87
N ASP A 36 3.92 -19.22 6.52
CA ASP A 36 3.23 -18.91 7.78
C ASP A 36 4.22 -18.51 8.90
N ASP A 37 5.43 -19.08 8.89
CA ASP A 37 6.58 -18.62 9.66
C ASP A 37 7.71 -18.18 8.71
N LEU A 38 8.13 -16.92 8.84
CA LEU A 38 9.25 -16.35 8.05
C LEU A 38 10.59 -17.04 8.35
N ARG A 39 10.69 -17.85 9.42
CA ARG A 39 11.85 -18.67 9.76
C ARG A 39 11.94 -19.94 8.91
N ASP A 40 10.84 -20.45 8.36
CA ASP A 40 10.86 -21.63 7.47
C ASP A 40 11.40 -21.29 6.07
N VAL A 41 11.58 -20.01 5.77
CA VAL A 41 12.18 -19.53 4.53
C VAL A 41 13.67 -19.92 4.51
N GLN A 42 14.04 -20.86 3.63
CA GLN A 42 15.38 -21.44 3.53
C GLN A 42 16.52 -20.40 3.53
N GLU A 43 16.36 -19.28 2.81
CA GLU A 43 17.32 -18.19 2.73
C GLU A 43 17.56 -17.48 4.08
N VAL A 44 16.56 -17.50 4.97
CA VAL A 44 16.63 -16.97 6.35
C VAL A 44 17.37 -17.97 7.25
N LEU A 45 17.09 -19.28 7.13
CA LEU A 45 17.84 -20.34 7.81
C LEU A 45 19.33 -20.34 7.41
N GLU A 46 19.63 -20.13 6.12
CA GLU A 46 21.00 -20.04 5.60
C GLU A 46 21.73 -18.72 5.95
N GLY A 47 21.04 -17.76 6.58
CA GLY A 47 21.59 -16.44 6.91
C GLY A 47 22.00 -15.65 5.67
N THR A 48 21.26 -15.78 4.57
CA THR A 48 21.46 -15.06 3.30
C THR A 48 20.50 -13.88 3.12
N LEU A 49 19.31 -14.01 3.71
CA LEU A 49 18.22 -13.03 3.76
C LEU A 49 17.79 -12.83 5.22
N ALA A 50 17.48 -11.60 5.62
CA ALA A 50 16.78 -11.34 6.87
C ALA A 50 15.37 -10.81 6.57
N LEU A 51 14.33 -11.46 7.11
CA LEU A 51 12.93 -11.02 7.05
C LEU A 51 12.46 -10.62 8.45
N PHE A 52 11.95 -9.40 8.57
CA PHE A 52 11.46 -8.84 9.83
C PHE A 52 9.95 -8.59 9.72
N PRO A 53 9.09 -9.31 10.47
CA PRO A 53 7.67 -9.01 10.51
C PRO A 53 7.45 -7.65 11.18
N LEU A 54 6.47 -6.88 10.70
CA LEU A 54 6.03 -5.61 11.29
C LEU A 54 4.75 -5.78 12.11
N GLY A 55 3.84 -6.64 11.65
CA GLY A 55 2.53 -6.89 12.26
C GLY A 55 1.39 -5.99 11.74
N ARG A 56 1.67 -5.05 10.82
CA ARG A 56 0.67 -4.39 9.96
C ARG A 56 1.32 -3.73 8.73
N GLU A 57 0.51 -3.52 7.70
CA GLU A 57 0.81 -2.70 6.52
C GLU A 57 0.96 -1.21 6.87
N GLY A 58 1.64 -0.46 6.00
CA GLY A 58 1.70 1.00 6.12
C GLY A 58 3.00 1.64 5.65
N ASN A 59 3.16 2.92 5.98
CA ASN A 59 4.31 3.75 5.61
C ASN A 59 5.27 3.92 6.78
N TYR A 60 6.52 3.52 6.58
CA TYR A 60 7.58 3.52 7.58
C TYR A 60 8.84 4.22 7.06
N ARG A 61 9.69 4.73 7.96
CA ARG A 61 11.01 5.29 7.64
C ARG A 61 12.07 4.24 7.99
N VAL A 62 12.88 3.81 7.03
CA VAL A 62 13.95 2.82 7.26
C VAL A 62 15.34 3.42 7.07
N LEU A 63 16.32 2.93 7.81
CA LEU A 63 17.74 3.20 7.57
C LEU A 63 18.54 1.90 7.70
N LEU A 64 19.57 1.74 6.89
CA LEU A 64 20.52 0.63 6.91
C LEU A 64 21.93 1.20 7.03
N ARG A 65 22.75 0.63 7.91
CA ARG A 65 24.13 1.09 8.14
C ARG A 65 25.01 -0.06 8.65
N ALA A 66 26.31 -0.01 8.39
CA ALA A 66 27.28 -0.89 9.05
C ALA A 66 27.80 -0.26 10.36
N GLY A 67 27.99 -1.08 11.41
CA GLY A 67 28.52 -0.63 12.71
C GLY A 67 27.47 -0.53 13.81
N SER A 68 27.69 0.36 14.79
CA SER A 68 26.89 0.50 16.02
C SER A 68 25.77 1.53 15.91
N LEU A 69 24.90 1.58 16.93
CA LEU A 69 24.05 2.73 17.22
C LEU A 69 24.87 4.00 17.48
N ARG A 70 24.24 5.15 17.26
CA ARG A 70 24.67 6.47 17.76
C ARG A 70 23.98 6.76 19.11
N PRO A 71 24.53 7.62 19.99
CA PRO A 71 23.94 7.92 21.30
C PRO A 71 22.52 8.51 21.28
N GLU A 72 22.07 9.02 20.14
CA GLU A 72 20.68 9.47 19.95
C GLU A 72 19.74 8.33 19.56
N GLU A 73 20.17 7.47 18.64
CA GLU A 73 19.44 6.27 18.24
C GLU A 73 19.31 5.29 19.43
N GLU A 74 20.33 5.22 20.29
CA GLU A 74 20.32 4.45 21.54
C GLU A 74 19.28 4.96 22.56
N ARG A 75 19.13 6.29 22.71
CA ARG A 75 18.07 6.88 23.56
C ARG A 75 16.66 6.63 23.04
N LEU A 76 16.49 6.52 21.72
CA LEU A 76 15.19 6.32 21.07
C LEU A 76 14.85 4.82 20.90
N SER A 77 15.82 3.92 21.02
CA SER A 77 15.67 2.48 20.80
C SER A 77 14.85 1.81 21.90
N VAL A 78 13.56 1.58 21.63
CA VAL A 78 12.63 0.89 22.55
C VAL A 78 12.70 -0.64 22.47
N GLY A 79 13.45 -1.17 21.50
CA GLY A 79 13.77 -2.59 21.42
C GLY A 79 14.50 -2.95 20.13
N SER A 80 14.93 -4.20 20.02
CA SER A 80 15.57 -4.71 18.82
C SER A 80 15.30 -6.20 18.60
N GLN A 81 15.33 -6.60 17.33
CA GLN A 81 15.31 -7.98 16.88
C GLN A 81 16.68 -8.31 16.25
N ALA A 82 17.39 -9.26 16.86
CA ALA A 82 18.64 -9.82 16.36
C ALA A 82 18.42 -11.29 15.93
N GLY A 83 19.51 -12.02 15.67
CA GLY A 83 19.47 -13.45 15.32
C GLY A 83 19.24 -13.74 13.84
N LEU A 84 19.15 -12.71 12.99
CA LEU A 84 19.11 -12.83 11.53
C LEU A 84 20.44 -12.39 10.90
N GLY A 85 20.64 -12.71 9.62
CA GLY A 85 21.87 -12.40 8.91
C GLY A 85 21.69 -12.36 7.41
N VAL A 86 22.69 -11.79 6.74
CA VAL A 86 22.77 -11.70 5.28
C VAL A 86 24.13 -12.15 4.78
N ARG A 87 24.15 -12.60 3.53
CA ARG A 87 25.36 -12.89 2.77
C ARG A 87 25.51 -11.80 1.72
N VAL A 88 26.70 -11.20 1.65
CA VAL A 88 27.02 -10.12 0.72
C VAL A 88 27.98 -10.67 -0.34
N VAL A 89 27.60 -10.50 -1.60
CA VAL A 89 28.27 -11.03 -2.79
C VAL A 89 28.63 -9.87 -3.73
N SER A 90 27.65 -9.02 -4.07
CA SER A 90 27.82 -7.83 -4.92
C SER A 90 28.49 -6.66 -4.20
N GLY A 91 28.56 -6.72 -2.87
CA GLY A 91 28.94 -5.60 -2.01
C GLY A 91 27.78 -4.63 -1.72
N ARG A 92 26.54 -4.91 -2.18
CA ARG A 92 25.38 -4.04 -2.01
C ARG A 92 24.28 -4.72 -1.21
N VAL A 93 23.97 -4.17 -0.04
CA VAL A 93 22.87 -4.64 0.81
C VAL A 93 21.73 -3.64 0.76
N PHE A 94 20.53 -4.15 0.45
CA PHE A 94 19.26 -3.43 0.49
C PHE A 94 18.55 -3.67 1.82
N ALA A 95 17.81 -2.68 2.31
CA ALA A 95 16.78 -2.86 3.34
C ALA A 95 15.50 -2.11 2.95
N GLY A 96 14.36 -2.80 2.99
CA GLY A 96 13.08 -2.20 2.63
C GLY A 96 12.00 -3.22 2.32
N ALA A 97 11.13 -2.87 1.37
CA ALA A 97 9.94 -3.62 1.02
C ALA A 97 10.28 -4.98 0.35
N PRO A 98 9.66 -6.11 0.75
CA PRO A 98 10.00 -7.46 0.29
C PRO A 98 9.62 -7.70 -1.19
N GLU A 99 8.81 -6.85 -1.79
CA GLU A 99 8.47 -6.82 -3.22
C GLU A 99 9.68 -6.48 -4.11
N ARG A 100 10.85 -6.24 -3.50
CA ARG A 100 12.16 -6.08 -4.17
C ARG A 100 12.97 -7.38 -4.25
N LEU A 101 12.55 -8.46 -3.59
CA LEU A 101 13.20 -9.78 -3.63
C LEU A 101 13.16 -10.39 -5.04
N PRO A 102 14.13 -11.24 -5.43
CA PRO A 102 14.09 -11.96 -6.71
C PRO A 102 12.94 -12.98 -6.80
N GLY A 103 12.45 -13.20 -8.02
CA GLY A 103 11.32 -14.07 -8.36
C GLY A 103 10.64 -13.63 -9.66
N GLU A 104 9.88 -14.51 -10.33
CA GLU A 104 9.15 -14.19 -11.57
C GLU A 104 10.02 -13.60 -12.70
N GLY A 105 11.27 -14.08 -12.83
CA GLY A 105 12.27 -13.56 -13.77
C GLY A 105 12.91 -12.24 -13.34
N ARG A 106 12.52 -11.68 -12.19
CA ARG A 106 12.99 -10.42 -11.62
C ARG A 106 14.09 -10.68 -10.58
N GLY A 107 14.95 -9.68 -10.37
CA GLY A 107 16.09 -9.79 -9.44
C GLY A 107 17.45 -9.44 -10.05
N GLY A 108 17.49 -8.69 -11.16
CA GLY A 108 18.72 -8.04 -11.63
C GLY A 108 19.30 -7.04 -10.61
N PRO A 109 20.54 -6.53 -10.83
CA PRO A 109 21.35 -5.86 -9.81
C PRO A 109 20.61 -4.75 -9.05
N LEU A 110 20.77 -4.75 -7.73
CA LEU A 110 20.16 -3.75 -6.84
C LEU A 110 20.46 -2.32 -7.27
N ARG A 111 19.39 -1.58 -7.56
CA ARG A 111 19.38 -0.13 -7.82
C ARG A 111 18.43 0.54 -6.84
N HIS A 112 18.77 1.76 -6.43
CA HIS A 112 17.93 2.59 -5.58
C HIS A 112 16.64 2.96 -6.32
N ILE A 113 15.48 2.57 -5.78
CA ILE A 113 14.16 2.96 -6.27
C ILE A 113 13.48 3.75 -5.12
N PRO A 114 13.18 5.05 -5.31
CA PRO A 114 12.55 5.87 -4.27
C PRO A 114 11.26 5.23 -3.74
N GLY A 115 11.04 5.32 -2.43
CA GLY A 115 9.84 4.78 -1.77
C GLY A 115 9.85 3.27 -1.50
N THR A 116 10.89 2.53 -1.92
CA THR A 116 10.97 1.07 -1.73
C THR A 116 11.90 0.64 -0.61
N GLY A 117 12.95 1.43 -0.33
CA GLY A 117 13.98 1.08 0.67
C GLY A 117 15.27 1.84 0.45
N THR A 118 16.30 1.42 1.18
CA THR A 118 17.63 2.03 1.20
C THR A 118 18.72 1.02 0.83
N LEU A 119 19.90 1.50 0.44
CA LEU A 119 21.06 0.70 0.05
C LEU A 119 22.30 1.17 0.82
N VAL A 120 23.13 0.21 1.22
CA VAL A 120 24.49 0.47 1.72
C VAL A 120 25.49 -0.38 0.94
N GLU A 121 26.68 0.17 0.70
CA GLU A 121 27.81 -0.58 0.15
C GLU A 121 28.72 -1.04 1.30
N VAL A 122 29.03 -2.33 1.34
CA VAL A 122 29.89 -2.97 2.35
C VAL A 122 30.74 -4.06 1.68
N PRO A 123 31.91 -4.45 2.24
CA PRO A 123 32.68 -5.56 1.71
C PRO A 123 31.87 -6.87 1.57
N PRO A 124 32.13 -7.71 0.54
CA PRO A 124 31.57 -9.06 0.48
C PRO A 124 31.94 -9.89 1.72
N GLY A 125 31.00 -10.71 2.21
CA GLY A 125 31.16 -11.45 3.46
C GLY A 125 29.84 -11.90 4.06
N CYS A 126 29.89 -12.40 5.30
CA CYS A 126 28.70 -12.70 6.10
C CYS A 126 28.49 -11.62 7.17
N TYR A 127 27.23 -11.23 7.38
CA TYR A 127 26.85 -10.23 8.37
C TYR A 127 25.71 -10.74 9.25
N GLY A 128 25.69 -10.31 10.51
CA GLY A 128 24.48 -10.30 11.32
C GLY A 128 23.67 -9.04 11.00
N VAL A 129 22.35 -9.15 11.10
CA VAL A 129 21.43 -8.01 10.97
C VAL A 129 20.66 -7.84 12.27
N THR A 130 20.80 -6.66 12.90
CA THR A 130 19.96 -6.26 14.04
C THR A 130 19.03 -5.14 13.59
N ALA A 131 17.72 -5.35 13.72
CA ALA A 131 16.71 -4.31 13.51
C ALA A 131 16.42 -3.63 14.85
N HIS A 132 16.76 -2.34 14.98
CA HIS A 132 16.38 -1.50 16.11
C HIS A 132 15.09 -0.73 15.80
N VAL A 133 14.20 -0.65 16.78
CA VAL A 133 12.92 0.06 16.70
C VAL A 133 13.02 1.35 17.49
N LEU A 134 12.89 2.50 16.82
CA LEU A 134 13.04 3.81 17.45
C LEU A 134 11.65 4.42 17.71
N ALA A 135 11.37 4.78 18.95
CA ALA A 135 10.15 5.50 19.33
C ALA A 135 10.43 7.01 19.33
N TRP A 136 10.00 7.70 18.27
CA TRP A 136 10.26 9.13 18.06
C TRP A 136 9.00 9.93 17.69
N ARG A 137 7.89 9.27 17.31
CA ARG A 137 6.70 9.96 16.77
C ARG A 137 5.81 10.63 17.82
N GLU A 138 6.08 10.40 19.11
CA GLU A 138 5.46 11.19 20.19
C GLU A 138 6.27 12.47 20.55
N ASP A 139 7.49 12.64 20.02
CA ASP A 139 8.30 13.85 20.21
C ASP A 139 8.09 14.85 19.05
N SER A 140 7.51 16.01 19.38
CA SER A 140 7.23 17.10 18.44
C SER A 140 8.47 17.75 17.84
N ALA A 141 9.67 17.57 18.39
CA ALA A 141 10.90 18.17 17.85
C ALA A 141 11.28 17.66 16.44
N TRP A 142 10.80 16.48 16.07
CA TRP A 142 11.03 15.82 14.78
C TRP A 142 10.03 16.20 13.69
N TYR A 143 9.10 17.10 14.00
CA TYR A 143 8.07 17.58 13.09
C TYR A 143 8.31 19.05 12.72
N ASP A 144 7.81 19.46 11.56
CA ASP A 144 7.76 20.86 11.13
C ASP A 144 6.44 21.55 11.53
N GLU A 145 6.23 22.78 11.06
CA GLU A 145 5.05 23.59 11.40
C GLU A 145 3.74 23.04 10.80
N ASP A 146 3.83 22.28 9.69
CA ASP A 146 2.70 21.61 9.05
C ASP A 146 2.39 20.25 9.72
N GLY A 147 3.32 19.73 10.53
CA GLY A 147 3.17 18.46 11.25
C GLY A 147 3.68 17.25 10.47
N GLU A 148 4.52 17.45 9.46
CA GLU A 148 5.20 16.38 8.73
C GLU A 148 6.57 16.04 9.35
N PRO A 149 7.05 14.78 9.25
CA PRO A 149 8.37 14.41 9.77
C PRO A 149 9.51 15.05 8.99
N ARG A 150 10.35 15.81 9.70
CA ARG A 150 11.47 16.57 9.12
C ARG A 150 12.44 15.70 8.29
N PRO A 151 13.22 16.29 7.36
CA PRO A 151 14.24 15.57 6.58
C PRO A 151 15.37 14.93 7.40
N ASP A 152 15.55 15.37 8.65
CA ASP A 152 16.49 14.84 9.65
C ASP A 152 15.81 13.97 10.74
N ALA A 153 14.48 13.78 10.69
CA ALA A 153 13.78 12.93 11.65
C ALA A 153 14.24 11.44 11.57
N PRO A 154 14.30 10.72 12.71
CA PRO A 154 14.77 9.34 12.78
C PRO A 154 14.06 8.36 11.81
N PRO A 155 14.67 7.20 11.55
CA PRO A 155 13.93 6.04 11.05
C PRO A 155 13.00 5.49 12.15
N ASP A 156 11.92 4.82 11.74
CA ASP A 156 11.18 3.90 12.63
C ASP A 156 12.01 2.64 12.88
N PHE A 157 12.72 2.17 11.84
CA PHE A 157 13.50 0.94 11.84
C PHE A 157 14.94 1.20 11.35
N LEU A 158 15.91 0.98 12.23
CA LEU A 158 17.34 1.08 11.94
C LEU A 158 17.95 -0.33 11.88
N PHE A 159 18.31 -0.76 10.68
CA PHE A 159 19.02 -2.01 10.44
C PHE A 159 20.53 -1.77 10.56
N LEU A 160 21.17 -2.48 11.48
CA LEU A 160 22.62 -2.46 11.66
C LEU A 160 23.24 -3.77 11.15
N LEU A 161 24.26 -3.63 10.30
CA LEU A 161 25.09 -4.72 9.81
C LEU A 161 26.36 -4.84 10.66
N SER A 162 26.56 -6.00 11.26
CA SER A 162 27.79 -6.38 11.97
C SER A 162 28.49 -7.54 11.24
N PRO A 163 29.82 -7.48 10.98
CA PRO A 163 30.54 -8.61 10.39
C PRO A 163 30.40 -9.88 11.24
N ARG A 164 30.16 -11.01 10.58
CA ARG A 164 29.92 -12.33 11.21
C ARG A 164 30.82 -13.38 10.56
N ASP A 165 31.43 -14.23 11.37
CA ASP A 165 32.13 -15.41 10.85
C ASP A 165 31.11 -16.35 10.17
N PRO A 166 31.32 -16.79 8.91
CA PRO A 166 30.40 -17.66 8.19
C PRO A 166 30.02 -18.95 8.93
N THR A 167 30.90 -19.46 9.81
CA THR A 167 30.69 -20.68 10.61
C THR A 167 29.85 -20.44 11.87
N THR A 168 29.67 -19.18 12.30
CA THR A 168 28.84 -18.85 13.47
C THR A 168 27.37 -19.02 13.11
N HIS A 169 26.79 -20.13 13.58
CA HIS A 169 25.35 -20.39 13.46
C HIS A 169 24.57 -19.27 14.18
N LEU A 170 23.58 -18.71 13.50
CA LEU A 170 22.70 -17.72 14.09
C LEU A 170 21.66 -18.42 14.99
N PRO A 171 21.47 -17.98 16.25
CA PRO A 171 20.51 -18.60 17.15
C PRO A 171 19.08 -18.15 16.81
N LEU A 172 18.44 -18.82 15.85
CA LEU A 172 17.01 -18.72 15.52
C LEU A 172 16.14 -19.38 16.62
N ALA A 173 16.32 -18.93 17.87
CA ALA A 173 15.85 -19.58 19.09
C ALA A 173 14.83 -18.74 19.91
N GLU A 174 14.19 -17.76 19.29
CA GLU A 174 12.92 -17.15 19.72
C GLU A 174 12.00 -17.00 18.48
N PRO A 175 10.67 -16.83 18.62
CA PRO A 175 9.81 -16.43 17.52
C PRO A 175 10.20 -15.03 17.01
N LEU A 176 10.13 -14.78 15.70
CA LEU A 176 10.39 -13.44 15.16
C LEU A 176 9.30 -12.48 15.59
N ARG A 177 9.63 -11.56 16.51
CA ARG A 177 8.65 -10.64 17.08
C ARG A 177 8.32 -9.52 16.09
N PRO A 178 7.03 -9.21 15.86
CA PRO A 178 6.66 -8.09 14.98
C PRO A 178 7.24 -6.77 15.50
N LEU A 179 7.98 -6.04 14.66
CA LEU A 179 8.77 -4.88 15.10
C LEU A 179 7.91 -3.78 15.77
N LEU A 180 6.63 -3.65 15.41
CA LEU A 180 5.75 -2.66 16.01
C LEU A 180 5.29 -3.00 17.44
N GLU A 181 5.54 -4.21 17.95
CA GLU A 181 5.27 -4.54 19.34
C GLU A 181 6.35 -4.05 20.33
N PHE A 182 7.51 -3.61 19.82
CA PHE A 182 8.50 -2.89 20.64
C PHE A 182 8.08 -1.42 20.86
N LEU A 183 7.23 -0.86 19.98
CA LEU A 183 6.72 0.50 20.15
C LEU A 183 5.74 0.63 21.33
N PRO A 184 5.71 1.79 22.02
CA PRO A 184 4.69 2.10 23.01
C PRO A 184 3.27 1.93 22.45
N ARG A 185 2.35 1.38 23.26
CA ARG A 185 0.95 1.04 22.87
C ARG A 185 0.09 2.18 22.29
N ARG A 186 0.59 3.43 22.25
CA ARG A 186 -0.04 4.60 21.64
C ARG A 186 0.45 4.82 20.20
N GLU A 187 1.76 4.93 20.03
CA GLU A 187 2.47 4.96 18.74
C GLU A 187 2.20 3.69 17.91
N ALA A 188 2.27 2.52 18.54
CA ALA A 188 1.89 1.24 17.95
C ALA A 188 0.43 1.19 17.44
N LYS A 189 -0.46 2.08 17.92
CA LYS A 189 -1.86 2.21 17.43
C LYS A 189 -2.07 3.31 16.40
N GLY A 190 -1.00 3.98 15.93
CA GLY A 190 -1.12 5.15 15.05
C GLY A 190 -1.82 6.33 15.72
N ARG A 191 -1.77 6.40 17.06
CA ARG A 191 -2.44 7.43 17.88
C ARG A 191 -1.45 8.35 18.59
N ALA A 192 -0.28 8.56 18.00
CA ALA A 192 0.61 9.65 18.40
C ALA A 192 -0.16 10.97 18.30
N LYS A 193 -0.33 11.67 19.43
CA LYS A 193 -0.97 12.98 19.45
C LYS A 193 0.08 14.02 19.09
N VAL A 194 0.12 14.45 17.83
CA VAL A 194 0.69 15.76 17.50
C VAL A 194 -0.08 16.79 18.34
N VAL A 195 0.61 17.44 19.28
CA VAL A 195 0.00 18.39 20.22
C VAL A 195 -0.19 19.72 19.50
N ALA A 196 -1.24 19.79 18.68
CA ALA A 196 -1.62 21.01 17.98
C ALA A 196 -1.75 22.18 18.97
N PRO A 197 -1.09 23.33 18.73
CA PRO A 197 -1.09 24.45 19.66
C PRO A 197 -2.51 25.01 19.88
N PRO A 198 -2.78 25.61 21.06
CA PRO A 198 -4.15 25.96 21.47
C PRO A 198 -4.76 27.03 20.54
N ARG A 199 -5.65 26.58 19.63
CA ARG A 199 -6.41 27.45 18.73
C ARG A 199 -7.15 28.55 19.51
N ARG A 200 -6.78 29.81 19.28
CA ARG A 200 -7.49 30.98 19.83
C ARG A 200 -8.97 30.93 19.46
N ARG A 201 -9.86 31.06 20.46
CA ARG A 201 -11.31 31.10 20.24
C ARG A 201 -11.71 32.33 19.44
N ARG A 202 -12.46 32.16 18.35
CA ARG A 202 -13.24 33.23 17.71
C ARG A 202 -14.65 33.32 18.33
N PRO A 203 -15.35 34.46 18.23
CA PRO A 203 -16.65 34.67 18.89
C PRO A 203 -17.79 33.82 18.29
N ALA A 204 -18.85 33.63 19.07
CA ALA A 204 -20.06 32.91 18.65
C ALA A 204 -21.00 33.79 17.78
N PRO A 205 -21.75 33.19 16.83
CA PRO A 205 -22.77 33.90 16.05
C PRO A 205 -24.10 34.02 16.81
N SER A 206 -24.83 35.12 16.57
CA SER A 206 -26.16 35.41 17.14
C SER A 206 -27.28 34.52 16.54
N PRO A 207 -28.39 34.30 17.27
CA PRO A 207 -29.39 33.28 16.92
C PRO A 207 -30.38 33.69 15.81
N ARG A 208 -31.06 32.70 15.22
CA ARG A 208 -32.28 32.88 14.40
C ARG A 208 -33.46 32.09 14.96
N VAL A 209 -34.66 32.57 14.62
CA VAL A 209 -35.96 32.26 15.25
C VAL A 209 -36.57 30.96 14.70
N PRO A 210 -37.28 30.14 15.52
CA PRO A 210 -37.77 28.84 15.11
C PRO A 210 -39.12 28.85 14.37
N ARG A 211 -39.26 27.88 13.45
CA ARG A 211 -40.50 27.17 13.08
C ARG A 211 -40.14 25.68 13.07
N GLY A 212 -41.00 24.72 13.38
CA GLY A 212 -42.46 24.75 13.53
C GLY A 212 -43.00 23.47 12.88
N GLY A 213 -42.81 22.33 13.53
CA GLY A 213 -42.86 21.00 12.89
C GLY A 213 -44.22 20.28 12.96
N ARG A 214 -44.24 19.03 12.48
CA ARG A 214 -45.30 18.05 12.74
C ARG A 214 -44.78 16.61 12.64
N THR A 215 -45.46 15.69 13.32
CA THR A 215 -45.22 14.24 13.37
C THR A 215 -46.07 13.52 12.30
N ARG A 216 -45.87 12.25 11.91
CA ARG A 216 -46.02 11.03 12.74
C ARG A 216 -45.98 9.75 11.86
N THR A 217 -45.61 8.62 12.47
CA THR A 217 -45.99 7.21 12.17
C THR A 217 -45.27 6.40 11.07
N GLU A 218 -44.94 5.19 11.51
CA GLU A 218 -44.40 4.01 10.83
C GLU A 218 -45.39 3.37 9.83
N GLN A 219 -44.89 2.47 8.97
CA GLN A 219 -45.33 1.06 9.03
C GLN A 219 -44.35 0.07 8.35
N ARG A 220 -44.54 -1.23 8.61
CA ARG A 220 -43.68 -2.37 8.19
C ARG A 220 -44.36 -3.24 7.12
N SER A 221 -43.58 -4.02 6.37
CA SER A 221 -43.85 -5.46 6.09
C SER A 221 -42.65 -6.18 5.43
N ARG A 222 -42.75 -7.48 5.14
CA ARG A 222 -41.68 -8.41 4.68
C ARG A 222 -42.20 -9.34 3.56
N GLY A 223 -41.33 -9.88 2.69
CA GLY A 223 -41.66 -11.02 1.80
C GLY A 223 -40.54 -11.43 0.80
N PRO A 224 -40.13 -12.72 0.70
CA PRO A 224 -39.07 -13.19 -0.23
C PRO A 224 -39.53 -14.31 -1.22
N THR A 225 -38.63 -14.79 -2.13
CA THR A 225 -38.28 -16.23 -2.43
C THR A 225 -37.41 -16.37 -3.72
N VAL A 226 -36.81 -17.56 -3.97
CA VAL A 226 -35.61 -17.91 -4.79
C VAL A 226 -35.93 -18.83 -6.00
N ALA A 227 -35.20 -18.76 -7.13
CA ALA A 227 -34.78 -19.90 -8.03
C ALA A 227 -34.06 -19.46 -9.36
N ALA A 228 -33.32 -20.38 -10.02
CA ALA A 228 -32.64 -20.28 -11.34
C ALA A 228 -32.23 -21.69 -11.85
N PRO A 229 -31.46 -21.94 -12.96
CA PRO A 229 -31.13 -21.22 -14.22
C PRO A 229 -31.59 -22.10 -15.45
N PRO A 230 -30.86 -22.48 -16.55
CA PRO A 230 -29.70 -21.92 -17.29
C PRO A 230 -29.90 -21.64 -18.84
N PRO A 231 -29.41 -22.39 -19.90
CA PRO A 231 -28.78 -21.72 -21.07
C PRO A 231 -29.07 -22.22 -22.54
N HIS A 232 -28.92 -21.34 -23.55
CA HIS A 232 -28.40 -21.66 -24.91
C HIS A 232 -28.12 -20.37 -25.73
N VAL A 233 -27.26 -20.43 -26.77
CA VAL A 233 -26.99 -19.32 -27.72
C VAL A 233 -27.08 -19.81 -29.18
N PRO A 234 -27.80 -19.11 -30.07
CA PRO A 234 -27.78 -19.34 -31.52
C PRO A 234 -27.42 -18.08 -32.36
N GLU A 235 -27.01 -18.29 -33.61
CA GLU A 235 -26.57 -17.24 -34.54
C GLU A 235 -27.71 -16.61 -35.36
N GLU A 236 -28.03 -15.34 -35.14
CA GLU A 236 -28.85 -14.58 -36.11
C GLU A 236 -28.56 -13.07 -36.04
N ARG A 237 -28.30 -12.42 -37.18
CA ARG A 237 -28.06 -10.96 -37.25
C ARG A 237 -29.38 -10.18 -37.26
N ALA A 238 -30.00 -10.12 -36.08
CA ALA A 238 -31.24 -9.39 -35.83
C ALA A 238 -31.17 -7.90 -36.25
N PRO A 239 -32.32 -7.26 -36.58
CA PRO A 239 -32.37 -5.85 -36.95
C PRO A 239 -31.87 -4.93 -35.83
N TYR A 240 -31.40 -3.73 -36.21
CA TYR A 240 -30.84 -2.72 -35.31
C TYR A 240 -31.91 -2.15 -34.36
N ASP A 241 -32.09 -2.80 -33.21
CA ASP A 241 -32.82 -2.26 -32.07
C ASP A 241 -31.85 -1.50 -31.15
N PRO A 242 -32.03 -0.18 -30.92
CA PRO A 242 -31.21 0.59 -29.99
C PRO A 242 -31.17 0.02 -28.57
N SER A 243 -32.20 -0.71 -28.14
CA SER A 243 -32.27 -1.35 -26.81
C SER A 243 -31.31 -2.53 -26.71
N ARG A 244 -31.31 -3.42 -27.72
CA ARG A 244 -30.32 -4.50 -27.91
C ARG A 244 -28.92 -3.97 -28.19
N VAL A 245 -28.75 -2.93 -28.99
CA VAL A 245 -27.43 -2.33 -29.23
C VAL A 245 -26.89 -1.68 -27.96
N ALA A 246 -27.73 -1.00 -27.18
CA ALA A 246 -27.37 -0.52 -25.84
C ALA A 246 -27.22 -1.67 -24.82
N ALA A 247 -27.86 -2.83 -25.02
CA ALA A 247 -27.65 -4.02 -24.19
C ALA A 247 -26.29 -4.67 -24.49
N ALA A 248 -25.91 -4.83 -25.77
CA ALA A 248 -24.60 -5.31 -26.19
C ALA A 248 -23.49 -4.29 -25.89
N PHE A 249 -23.75 -2.98 -26.02
CA PHE A 249 -22.84 -1.95 -25.49
C PHE A 249 -22.78 -1.99 -23.96
N ARG A 250 -23.85 -2.40 -23.25
CA ARG A 250 -23.75 -2.69 -21.81
C ARG A 250 -22.92 -3.95 -21.57
N GLU A 251 -23.11 -5.02 -22.29
CA GLU A 251 -22.32 -6.25 -22.20
C GLU A 251 -20.82 -6.02 -22.51
N VAL A 252 -20.49 -5.06 -23.37
CA VAL A 252 -19.10 -4.67 -23.72
C VAL A 252 -18.54 -3.52 -22.87
N LEU A 253 -19.37 -2.71 -22.20
CA LEU A 253 -18.94 -1.65 -21.27
C LEU A 253 -19.09 -2.03 -19.79
N TYR A 254 -19.78 -3.11 -19.47
CA TYR A 254 -20.17 -3.58 -18.12
C TYR A 254 -19.96 -5.09 -17.97
N GLY A 255 -19.51 -5.80 -19.02
CA GLY A 255 -18.98 -7.15 -18.93
C GLY A 255 -17.81 -7.16 -17.97
N ASP A 256 -18.10 -7.62 -16.76
CA ASP A 256 -17.28 -7.58 -15.55
C ASP A 256 -16.57 -6.24 -15.27
N LEU A 257 -17.28 -5.33 -14.57
CA LEU A 257 -16.89 -4.82 -13.23
C LEU A 257 -17.57 -3.51 -12.80
N LEU A 258 -18.33 -2.82 -13.67
CA LEU A 258 -18.75 -1.43 -13.40
C LEU A 258 -20.27 -1.21 -13.51
N HIS A 259 -21.00 -1.31 -12.39
CA HIS A 259 -22.45 -1.05 -12.36
C HIS A 259 -22.79 0.44 -12.61
N PRO A 260 -23.95 0.76 -13.21
CA PRO A 260 -24.37 2.15 -13.35
C PRO A 260 -24.76 2.75 -11.98
N PRO A 261 -24.61 4.06 -11.76
CA PRO A 261 -25.00 4.70 -10.50
C PRO A 261 -26.43 4.39 -10.07
N ALA A 262 -26.57 3.77 -8.90
CA ALA A 262 -27.88 3.44 -8.29
C ALA A 262 -28.66 4.67 -7.81
N ALA A 263 -28.03 5.85 -7.81
CA ALA A 263 -28.60 7.14 -7.44
C ALA A 263 -28.16 8.22 -8.46
N PRO A 264 -28.94 9.31 -8.65
CA PRO A 264 -28.56 10.41 -9.52
C PRO A 264 -27.27 11.07 -9.03
N MET A 265 -26.29 11.23 -9.91
CA MET A 265 -24.96 11.74 -9.56
C MET A 265 -24.99 13.11 -8.86
N PRO A 266 -24.14 13.34 -7.84
CA PRO A 266 -24.10 14.62 -7.13
C PRO A 266 -23.58 15.72 -8.05
N ARG A 267 -24.34 16.80 -8.17
CA ARG A 267 -24.06 17.89 -9.12
C ARG A 267 -22.71 18.57 -8.83
N ALA A 268 -22.35 18.69 -7.55
CA ALA A 268 -21.04 19.13 -7.08
C ALA A 268 -20.54 18.22 -5.94
N LEU A 269 -19.25 17.95 -5.96
CA LEU A 269 -18.48 17.16 -4.99
C LEU A 269 -17.50 18.10 -4.29
N LEU A 270 -17.82 18.47 -3.05
CA LEU A 270 -16.91 19.24 -2.22
C LEU A 270 -15.84 18.30 -1.62
N LEU A 271 -14.73 18.12 -2.33
CA LEU A 271 -13.58 17.39 -1.77
C LEU A 271 -12.97 18.23 -0.65
N ARG A 272 -13.31 17.89 0.60
CA ARG A 272 -12.62 18.39 1.78
C ARG A 272 -11.39 17.54 2.02
N PRO A 273 -10.17 18.10 1.95
CA PRO A 273 -8.99 17.43 2.47
C PRO A 273 -9.21 17.06 3.95
N ARG A 274 -8.52 16.02 4.40
CA ARG A 274 -8.58 15.60 5.80
C ARG A 274 -7.98 16.65 6.74
N ASP A 275 -7.06 17.44 6.23
CA ASP A 275 -6.57 18.67 6.86
C ASP A 275 -7.54 19.84 6.61
N PRO A 276 -8.05 20.52 7.65
CA PRO A 276 -8.89 21.70 7.52
C PRO A 276 -8.15 23.01 7.21
N THR A 277 -6.81 23.02 7.01
CA THR A 277 -6.11 24.23 6.50
C THR A 277 -6.16 24.32 4.97
N LEU A 278 -6.04 23.18 4.28
CA LEU A 278 -6.16 23.10 2.83
C LEU A 278 -7.57 23.49 2.36
N LEU A 279 -7.64 24.31 1.31
CA LEU A 279 -8.91 24.71 0.70
C LEU A 279 -9.66 23.49 0.18
N ALA A 280 -10.94 23.38 0.53
CA ALA A 280 -11.81 22.38 -0.03
C ALA A 280 -12.00 22.62 -1.54
N HIS A 281 -11.82 21.58 -2.34
CA HIS A 281 -11.87 21.67 -3.79
C HIS A 281 -13.24 21.21 -4.29
N ASP A 282 -14.05 22.16 -4.77
CA ASP A 282 -15.29 21.84 -5.48
C ASP A 282 -14.97 21.24 -6.86
N LEU A 283 -15.43 20.01 -7.07
CA LEU A 283 -15.43 19.34 -8.36
C LEU A 283 -16.86 19.14 -8.85
N GLU A 284 -17.16 19.47 -10.10
CA GLU A 284 -18.41 19.06 -10.73
C GLU A 284 -18.43 17.53 -10.88
N GLY A 285 -19.49 16.86 -10.40
CA GLY A 285 -19.56 15.40 -10.43
C GLY A 285 -19.54 14.84 -11.86
N GLU A 286 -20.12 15.56 -12.80
CA GLU A 286 -20.08 15.27 -14.24
C GLU A 286 -18.66 15.40 -14.81
N SER A 287 -17.87 16.38 -14.36
CA SER A 287 -16.47 16.56 -14.76
C SER A 287 -15.58 15.44 -14.23
N LEU A 288 -15.82 14.96 -13.01
CA LEU A 288 -15.13 13.78 -12.45
C LEU A 288 -15.52 12.51 -13.20
N LEU A 289 -16.81 12.27 -13.45
CA LEU A 289 -17.28 11.11 -14.20
C LEU A 289 -16.69 11.10 -15.63
N LYS A 290 -16.72 12.23 -16.32
CA LYS A 290 -16.12 12.41 -17.66
C LYS A 290 -14.61 12.12 -17.69
N LYS A 291 -13.89 12.45 -16.61
CA LYS A 291 -12.47 12.08 -16.44
C LYS A 291 -12.31 10.57 -16.21
N ALA A 292 -13.12 9.96 -15.33
CA ALA A 292 -13.09 8.52 -15.07
C ALA A 292 -13.39 7.70 -16.34
N THR A 293 -14.45 8.05 -17.09
CA THR A 293 -14.78 7.44 -18.38
C THR A 293 -13.65 7.59 -19.40
N ARG A 294 -12.98 8.76 -19.46
CA ARG A 294 -11.83 8.98 -20.34
C ARG A 294 -10.64 8.10 -19.98
N VAL A 295 -10.31 7.97 -18.68
CA VAL A 295 -9.24 7.07 -18.22
C VAL A 295 -9.59 5.61 -18.55
N ARG A 296 -10.85 5.20 -18.35
CA ARG A 296 -11.32 3.85 -18.69
C ARG A 296 -11.18 3.53 -20.18
N GLU A 297 -11.49 4.48 -21.07
CA GLU A 297 -11.29 4.31 -22.51
C GLU A 297 -9.80 4.29 -22.89
N GLN A 298 -8.94 5.05 -22.21
CA GLN A 298 -7.49 4.99 -22.40
C GLN A 298 -6.91 3.64 -21.95
N LEU A 299 -7.43 3.04 -20.88
CA LEU A 299 -7.09 1.69 -20.43
C LEU A 299 -7.55 0.64 -21.47
N ARG A 300 -8.78 0.73 -21.98
CA ARG A 300 -9.29 -0.17 -23.03
C ARG A 300 -8.44 -0.15 -24.30
N VAL A 301 -7.94 1.02 -24.68
CA VAL A 301 -7.00 1.18 -25.80
C VAL A 301 -5.59 0.66 -25.47
N LEU A 302 -5.13 0.77 -24.23
CA LEU A 302 -3.85 0.20 -23.78
C LEU A 302 -3.91 -1.34 -23.75
N GLU A 303 -4.96 -1.90 -23.19
CA GLU A 303 -5.26 -3.33 -23.13
C GLU A 303 -5.35 -3.94 -24.53
N ALA A 304 -6.10 -3.32 -25.45
CA ALA A 304 -6.15 -3.75 -26.84
C ALA A 304 -4.77 -3.73 -27.52
N LYS A 305 -3.91 -2.77 -27.19
CA LYS A 305 -2.51 -2.73 -27.69
C LYS A 305 -1.63 -3.81 -27.10
N VAL A 306 -1.75 -4.12 -25.80
CA VAL A 306 -1.06 -5.25 -25.15
C VAL A 306 -1.49 -6.57 -25.80
N ASN A 307 -2.80 -6.78 -25.94
CA ASN A 307 -3.38 -7.99 -26.52
C ASN A 307 -3.00 -8.20 -27.99
N ALA A 308 -2.86 -7.11 -28.76
CA ALA A 308 -2.43 -7.15 -30.17
C ALA A 308 -0.91 -7.15 -30.37
N HIS A 309 -0.07 -7.03 -29.33
CA HIS A 309 1.36 -6.77 -29.53
C HIS A 309 2.10 -8.02 -30.06
N PRO A 310 2.65 -7.99 -31.30
CA PRO A 310 3.15 -9.18 -31.98
C PRO A 310 4.44 -9.74 -31.39
N ARG A 311 5.12 -8.99 -30.51
CA ARG A 311 6.35 -9.41 -29.81
C ARG A 311 6.15 -9.72 -28.33
N LEU A 312 4.98 -9.45 -27.74
CA LEU A 312 4.72 -9.89 -26.35
C LEU A 312 4.30 -11.36 -26.37
N ALA A 313 5.02 -12.18 -25.62
CA ALA A 313 4.63 -13.54 -25.28
C ALA A 313 3.34 -13.54 -24.44
N PRO A 314 2.58 -14.66 -24.40
CA PRO A 314 1.29 -14.70 -23.70
C PRO A 314 1.37 -14.31 -22.21
N TRP A 315 2.47 -14.66 -21.53
CA TRP A 315 2.68 -14.33 -20.11
C TRP A 315 2.97 -12.84 -19.88
N GLU A 316 3.77 -12.18 -20.75
CA GLU A 316 4.01 -10.73 -20.66
C GLU A 316 2.71 -9.93 -20.86
N ARG A 317 1.78 -10.44 -21.68
CA ARG A 317 0.45 -9.84 -21.84
C ARG A 317 -0.37 -9.93 -20.56
N VAL A 318 -0.33 -11.06 -19.86
CA VAL A 318 -1.01 -11.25 -18.57
C VAL A 318 -0.38 -10.37 -17.47
N GLU A 319 0.95 -10.27 -17.41
CA GLU A 319 1.64 -9.34 -16.49
C GLU A 319 1.25 -7.87 -16.71
N LEU A 320 1.01 -7.47 -17.97
CA LEU A 320 0.56 -6.12 -18.32
C LEU A 320 -0.95 -5.93 -18.19
N GLN A 321 -1.76 -6.99 -18.26
CA GLN A 321 -3.20 -6.96 -17.96
C GLN A 321 -3.45 -6.79 -16.45
N ALA A 322 -2.73 -7.49 -15.58
CA ALA A 322 -2.94 -7.43 -14.13
C ALA A 322 -3.01 -6.01 -13.51
N PRO A 323 -2.10 -5.05 -13.82
CA PRO A 323 -2.24 -3.67 -13.35
C PRO A 323 -3.36 -2.89 -14.05
N ILE A 324 -3.72 -3.22 -15.30
CA ILE A 324 -4.87 -2.62 -15.99
C ILE A 324 -6.17 -3.03 -15.27
N THR A 325 -6.33 -4.31 -14.95
CA THR A 325 -7.46 -4.84 -14.17
C THR A 325 -7.58 -4.14 -12.82
N ARG A 326 -6.48 -4.01 -12.07
CA ARG A 326 -6.47 -3.27 -10.79
C ARG A 326 -6.91 -1.81 -10.93
N VAL A 327 -6.60 -1.14 -12.04
CA VAL A 327 -7.07 0.25 -12.25
C VAL A 327 -8.55 0.27 -12.66
N TYR A 328 -9.06 -0.73 -13.41
CA TYR A 328 -10.50 -0.88 -13.61
C TYR A 328 -11.24 -1.10 -12.28
N GLU A 329 -10.75 -1.99 -11.40
CA GLU A 329 -11.32 -2.23 -10.06
C GLU A 329 -11.41 -0.93 -9.24
N ARG A 330 -10.32 -0.16 -9.14
CA ARG A 330 -10.33 1.13 -8.42
C ARG A 330 -11.20 2.20 -9.07
N LEU A 331 -11.37 2.19 -10.39
CA LEU A 331 -12.36 3.04 -11.07
C LEU A 331 -13.80 2.59 -10.79
N SER A 332 -14.02 1.30 -10.56
CA SER A 332 -15.32 0.73 -10.19
C SER A 332 -15.72 1.15 -8.77
N GLU A 333 -14.86 0.90 -7.79
CA GLU A 333 -15.02 1.36 -6.40
C GLU A 333 -15.28 2.86 -6.31
N LEU A 334 -14.57 3.67 -7.11
CA LEU A 334 -14.76 5.12 -7.14
C LEU A 334 -16.17 5.52 -7.63
N VAL A 335 -16.68 4.90 -8.69
CA VAL A 335 -18.03 5.20 -9.22
C VAL A 335 -19.11 4.70 -8.26
N GLU A 336 -18.94 3.53 -7.66
CA GLU A 336 -19.86 3.02 -6.63
C GLU A 336 -19.86 3.92 -5.38
N TRP A 337 -18.70 4.36 -4.92
CA TRP A 337 -18.57 5.31 -3.81
C TRP A 337 -19.23 6.65 -4.14
N LEU A 338 -19.02 7.20 -5.33
CA LEU A 338 -19.68 8.43 -5.80
C LEU A 338 -21.20 8.30 -5.85
N SER A 339 -21.70 7.11 -6.22
CA SER A 339 -23.12 6.80 -6.29
C SER A 339 -23.73 6.64 -4.89
N ALA A 340 -23.05 5.94 -3.98
CA ALA A 340 -23.50 5.74 -2.61
C ALA A 340 -23.45 7.02 -1.76
N ASN A 341 -22.53 7.94 -2.07
CA ASN A 341 -22.40 9.24 -1.40
C ASN A 341 -23.14 10.38 -2.13
N ALA A 342 -23.98 10.05 -3.12
CA ALA A 342 -24.87 10.96 -3.82
C ALA A 342 -26.07 11.41 -2.96
N ALA A 343 -25.82 11.80 -1.70
CA ALA A 343 -26.87 12.27 -0.80
C ALA A 343 -27.50 13.56 -1.34
N PRO A 344 -28.84 13.62 -1.54
CA PRO A 344 -29.50 14.87 -1.86
C PRO A 344 -29.32 15.84 -0.69
N ARG A 345 -29.02 17.10 -1.02
CA ARG A 345 -29.21 18.23 -0.09
C ARG A 345 -30.53 18.90 -0.46
N ASP A 346 -31.46 18.89 0.48
CA ASP A 346 -32.60 19.80 0.52
C ASP A 346 -32.13 21.26 0.73
#